data_AF-A0A918SH88-F1
#
_entry.id   AF-A0A918SH88-F1
#
_cell.length_a   1.000
_cell.length_b   1.000
_cell.length_c   1.000
_cell.angle_alpha   90.00
_cell.angle_beta   90.00
_cell.angle_gamma   90.00
#
_symmetry.space_group_name_H-M   'P 1'
#
loop_
_entity.id
_entity.type
_entity.pdbx_description
1 polymer ?
#
loop_
_entity_poly.entity_id
_entity_poly.type
_entity_poly.pdbx_seq_one_letter_code
_entity_poly.pdbx_strand_id
1 'polypeptide(L)'
;MGQMPCVLCWYQRIAMFPLALILGVAAFRNDASIWRYALPVALAGLAVAGYHSLMYAGVLTAPIEPCRAGPSCSGDGMVVLGVPLPFMATASFAAISTLLAILAKNPK
;
A
#
# COMPACT_ATOMS: atom_id res chain seq x y z
N MET A 1 2.80 -18.21 9.98
CA MET A 1 1.93 -17.39 9.12
C MET A 1 0.54 -17.26 9.78
N GLY A 2 0.43 -16.45 10.83
CA GLY A 2 -0.79 -16.32 11.64
C GLY A 2 -0.80 -15.08 12.55
N GLN A 3 -0.04 -14.05 12.16
CA GLN A 3 0.03 -12.81 12.92
C GLN A 3 -1.16 -11.94 12.52
N MET A 4 -1.88 -11.42 13.51
CA MET A 4 -3.01 -10.53 13.28
C MET A 4 -2.50 -9.21 12.70
N PRO A 5 -3.01 -8.73 11.55
CA PRO A 5 -2.59 -7.45 11.00
C PRO A 5 -3.11 -6.29 11.88
N CYS A 6 -2.33 -5.23 12.05
CA CYS A 6 -2.86 -3.97 12.57
C CYS A 6 -3.86 -3.34 11.60
N VAL A 7 -4.64 -2.40 12.11
CA VAL A 7 -5.64 -1.64 11.36
C VAL A 7 -5.02 -0.92 10.16
N LEU A 8 -3.80 -0.36 10.27
CA LEU A 8 -3.12 0.25 9.12
C LEU A 8 -2.81 -0.75 8.01
N CYS A 9 -2.30 -1.95 8.34
CA CYS A 9 -2.14 -3.04 7.37
C CYS A 9 -3.46 -3.44 6.72
N TRP A 10 -4.55 -3.39 7.49
CA TRP A 10 -5.90 -3.67 6.98
C TRP A 10 -6.34 -2.63 5.95
N TYR A 11 -6.14 -1.34 6.23
CA TYR A 11 -6.39 -0.27 5.26
C TYR A 11 -5.52 -0.39 4.00
N GLN A 12 -4.25 -0.77 4.14
CA GLN A 12 -3.40 -1.04 2.97
C GLN A 12 -3.95 -2.18 2.11
N ARG A 13 -4.48 -3.26 2.71
CA ARG A 13 -5.10 -4.38 1.98
C ARG A 13 -6.38 -3.98 1.25
N ILE A 14 -7.23 -3.16 1.89
CA ILE A 14 -8.45 -2.63 1.25
C ILE A 14 -8.09 -1.85 -0.02
N ALA A 15 -6.98 -1.10 -0.02
CA ALA A 15 -6.52 -0.40 -1.21
C ALA A 15 -5.85 -1.36 -2.23
N MET A 16 -5.03 -2.29 -1.78
CA MET A 16 -4.18 -3.12 -2.64
C MET A 16 -4.95 -4.21 -3.42
N PHE A 17 -5.86 -4.93 -2.75
CA PHE A 17 -6.50 -6.11 -3.37
C PHE A 17 -7.42 -5.77 -4.54
N PRO A 18 -8.32 -4.76 -4.45
CA PRO A 18 -9.12 -4.36 -5.59
C PRO A 18 -8.25 -3.86 -6.74
N LEU A 19 -7.16 -3.16 -6.41
CA LEU A 19 -6.25 -2.58 -7.39
C LEU A 19 -5.57 -3.65 -8.25
N ALA A 20 -5.14 -4.76 -7.64
CA ALA A 20 -4.54 -5.88 -8.35
C ALA A 20 -5.50 -6.48 -9.41
N LEU A 21 -6.79 -6.62 -9.06
CA LEU A 21 -7.79 -7.15 -9.98
C LEU A 21 -8.08 -6.18 -11.13
N ILE A 22 -8.35 -4.90 -10.83
CA ILE A 22 -8.70 -3.93 -11.88
C ILE A 22 -7.53 -3.65 -12.83
N LEU A 23 -6.29 -3.60 -12.32
CA LEU A 23 -5.10 -3.43 -13.15
C LEU A 23 -4.84 -4.66 -14.02
N GLY A 24 -5.06 -5.87 -13.48
CA GLY A 24 -4.96 -7.11 -14.25
C GLY A 24 -5.95 -7.16 -15.41
N VAL A 25 -7.21 -6.78 -15.16
CA VAL A 25 -8.24 -6.70 -16.21
C VAL A 25 -7.92 -5.60 -17.23
N ALA A 26 -7.50 -4.43 -16.79
CA ALA A 26 -7.11 -3.33 -17.68
C ALA A 26 -5.94 -3.71 -18.57
N ALA A 27 -4.93 -4.40 -18.03
CA ALA A 27 -3.81 -4.92 -18.79
C ALA A 27 -4.26 -5.96 -19.84
N PHE A 28 -5.18 -6.87 -19.48
CA PHE A 28 -5.72 -7.86 -20.42
C PHE A 28 -6.54 -7.24 -21.55
N ARG A 29 -7.30 -6.17 -21.27
CA ARG A 29 -8.10 -5.44 -22.27
C ARG A 29 -7.34 -4.33 -22.98
N ASN A 30 -6.08 -4.09 -22.61
CA ASN A 30 -5.27 -2.95 -23.06
C ASN A 30 -6.00 -1.59 -22.85
N ASP A 31 -6.74 -1.47 -21.75
CA ASP A 31 -7.53 -0.29 -21.40
C ASP A 31 -6.68 0.72 -20.63
N ALA A 32 -6.20 1.74 -21.33
CA ALA A 32 -5.43 2.83 -20.74
C ALA A 32 -6.27 3.76 -19.85
N SER A 33 -7.60 3.78 -19.98
CA SER A 33 -8.46 4.73 -19.26
C SER A 33 -8.64 4.41 -17.76
N ILE A 34 -8.19 3.23 -17.34
CA ILE A 34 -8.09 2.74 -15.94
C ILE A 34 -7.52 3.77 -14.97
N TRP A 35 -6.59 4.63 -15.42
CA TRP A 35 -5.91 5.60 -14.56
C TRP A 35 -6.89 6.52 -13.82
N ARG A 36 -8.06 6.82 -14.39
CA ARG A 36 -9.05 7.75 -13.81
C ARG A 36 -9.55 7.32 -12.42
N TYR A 37 -9.64 6.03 -12.18
CA TYR A 37 -10.12 5.47 -10.91
C TYR A 37 -9.05 4.67 -10.16
N ALA A 38 -8.10 4.06 -10.86
CA ALA A 38 -6.99 3.37 -10.20
C ALA A 38 -6.02 4.36 -9.52
N LEU A 39 -5.77 5.54 -10.12
CA LEU A 39 -4.80 6.50 -9.56
C LEU A 39 -5.22 7.06 -8.19
N PRO A 40 -6.48 7.53 -7.98
CA PRO A 40 -6.93 7.98 -6.67
C PRO A 40 -6.83 6.88 -5.59
N VAL A 41 -7.18 5.63 -5.93
CA VAL A 41 -7.09 4.50 -5.00
C VAL A 41 -5.63 4.18 -4.67
N ALA A 42 -4.75 4.18 -5.66
CA ALA A 42 -3.32 3.97 -5.46
C ALA A 42 -2.69 5.07 -4.59
N LEU A 43 -3.07 6.34 -4.80
CA LEU A 43 -2.61 7.47 -3.98
C LEU A 43 -3.11 7.39 -2.53
N ALA A 44 -4.36 6.96 -2.31
CA ALA A 44 -4.87 6.72 -0.97
C ALA A 44 -4.08 5.61 -0.26
N GLY A 45 -3.82 4.50 -0.97
CA GLY A 45 -2.95 3.42 -0.47
C GLY A 45 -1.53 3.90 -0.17
N LEU A 46 -0.96 4.74 -1.04
CA LEU A 46 0.36 5.35 -0.86
C LEU A 46 0.43 6.22 0.39
N ALA A 47 -0.59 7.06 0.62
CA ALA A 47 -0.66 7.90 1.81
C ALA A 47 -0.67 7.08 3.11
N VAL A 48 -1.52 6.04 3.16
CA VAL A 48 -1.60 5.14 4.32
C VAL A 48 -0.29 4.36 4.51
N ALA A 49 0.32 3.86 3.43
CA ALA A 49 1.58 3.16 3.50
C ALA A 49 2.74 4.07 3.92
N GLY A 50 2.81 5.29 3.39
CA GLY A 50 3.79 6.30 3.77
C GLY A 50 3.69 6.68 5.25
N TYR A 51 2.47 6.92 5.74
CA TYR A 51 2.24 7.16 7.16
C TYR A 51 2.71 5.99 8.03
N HIS A 52 2.41 4.74 7.62
CA HIS A 52 2.86 3.56 8.33
C HIS A 52 4.40 3.43 8.35
N SER A 53 5.05 3.68 7.22
CA SER A 53 6.52 3.67 7.09
C SER A 53 7.19 4.74 7.96
N LEU A 54 6.59 5.93 8.06
CA LEU A 54 7.09 7.01 8.92
C LEU A 54 6.96 6.69 10.41
N MET A 55 5.86 6.04 10.81
CA MET A 55 5.72 5.53 12.19
C MET A 55 6.74 4.44 12.48
N TYR A 56 6.93 3.48 11.56
CA TYR A 56 7.92 2.41 11.71
C TYR A 56 9.35 2.97 11.80
N ALA A 57 9.67 4.03 11.07
CA ALA A 57 10.95 4.71 11.12
C ALA A 57 11.18 5.56 12.40
N GLY A 58 10.18 5.67 13.28
CA GLY A 58 10.27 6.48 14.50
C GLY A 58 10.23 8.00 14.28
N VAL A 59 9.94 8.46 13.05
CA VAL A 59 9.84 9.89 12.72
C VAL A 59 8.56 10.50 13.30
N LEU A 60 7.47 9.73 13.30
CA LEU A 60 6.21 10.11 13.91
C LEU A 60 6.08 9.44 15.27
N THR A 61 6.07 10.22 16.35
CA THR A 61 5.89 9.75 17.74
C THR A 61 4.42 9.50 18.09
N ALA A 62 3.61 9.08 17.11
CA ALA A 62 2.30 8.52 17.42
C ALA A 62 2.53 7.13 18.02
N PRO A 63 1.90 6.78 19.16
CA PRO A 63 2.06 5.44 19.69
C PRO A 63 1.61 4.45 18.60
N ILE A 64 2.49 3.51 18.26
CA ILE A 64 2.16 2.37 17.40
C ILE A 64 1.25 1.47 18.25
N GLU A 65 0.05 1.95 18.54
CA GLU A 65 -0.92 1.24 19.35
C GLU A 65 -1.31 -0.02 18.57
N PRO A 66 -1.16 -1.21 19.17
CA PRO A 66 -1.74 -2.41 18.61
C PRO A 66 -3.24 -2.15 18.50
N CYS A 67 -3.79 -2.39 17.31
CA CYS A 67 -5.13 -1.92 16.97
C CYS A 67 -6.25 -2.80 17.59
N ARG A 68 -6.19 -2.99 18.91
CA ARG A 68 -6.76 -4.03 19.82
C ARG A 68 -5.69 -5.00 20.32
N ALA A 69 -5.99 -5.64 21.45
CA ALA A 69 -5.17 -6.63 22.16
C ALA A 69 -4.68 -7.78 21.24
N GLY A 70 -3.62 -7.50 20.49
CA GLY A 70 -3.01 -8.36 19.49
C GLY A 70 -1.56 -7.91 19.26
N PRO A 71 -0.72 -8.75 18.63
CA PRO A 71 0.73 -8.52 18.54
C PRO A 71 1.06 -7.18 17.87
N SER A 72 2.13 -6.53 18.36
CA SER A 72 2.56 -5.21 17.93
C SER A 72 3.00 -5.22 16.46
N CYS A 73 2.62 -4.17 15.72
CA CYS A 73 3.07 -3.94 14.34
C CYS A 73 4.54 -3.46 14.24
N SER A 74 5.39 -3.95 15.14
CA SER A 74 6.80 -3.59 15.29
C SER A 74 7.70 -4.80 15.53
N GLY A 75 7.14 -6.01 15.63
CA GLY A 75 7.92 -7.23 15.88
C GLY A 75 8.60 -7.79 14.62
N ASP A 76 9.56 -8.69 14.82
CA ASP A 76 10.35 -9.35 13.76
C ASP A 76 9.50 -10.09 12.72
N GLY A 77 8.26 -10.45 13.06
CA GLY A 77 7.29 -11.04 12.14
C GLY A 77 6.81 -10.12 11.02
N MET A 78 7.20 -8.83 11.03
CA MET A 78 6.89 -7.86 9.97
C MET A 78 8.04 -7.59 9.00
N VAL A 79 9.12 -8.36 9.08
CA VAL A 79 10.26 -8.24 8.19
C VAL A 79 10.25 -9.39 7.20
N VAL A 80 10.34 -9.06 5.91
CA VAL A 80 10.46 -10.04 4.82
C VAL A 80 11.77 -9.74 4.09
N LEU A 81 12.65 -10.72 3.95
CA LEU A 81 13.96 -10.56 3.30
C LEU A 81 14.81 -9.42 3.90
N GLY A 82 14.68 -9.15 5.19
CA GLY A 82 15.37 -8.04 5.86
C GLY A 82 14.73 -6.66 5.66
N VAL A 83 13.64 -6.57 4.90
CA VAL A 83 12.90 -5.32 4.67
C VAL A 83 11.56 -5.34 5.41
N PRO A 84 11.27 -4.32 6.23
CA PRO A 84 9.97 -4.16 6.86
C PRO A 84 8.84 -4.05 5.82
N LEU A 85 7.73 -4.74 6.09
CA LEU A 85 6.51 -4.70 5.29
C LEU A 85 6.02 -3.29 4.93
N PRO A 86 6.00 -2.30 5.86
CA PRO A 86 5.54 -0.96 5.53
C PRO A 86 6.32 -0.33 4.37
N PHE A 87 7.65 -0.47 4.35
CA PHE A 87 8.50 0.11 3.30
C PHE A 87 8.25 -0.54 1.94
N MET A 88 8.09 -1.87 1.90
CA MET A 88 7.74 -2.57 0.66
C MET A 88 6.37 -2.16 0.13
N ALA A 89 5.39 -1.96 1.02
CA ALA A 89 4.07 -1.49 0.64
C ALA A 89 4.14 -0.07 0.06
N THR A 90 4.87 0.85 0.72
CA THR A 90 5.09 2.21 0.20
C THR A 90 5.74 2.19 -1.18
N ALA A 91 6.80 1.40 -1.36
CA ALA A 91 7.46 1.26 -2.67
C ALA A 91 6.52 0.75 -3.77
N SER A 92 5.69 -0.26 -3.43
CA SER A 92 4.73 -0.85 -4.37
C SER A 92 3.67 0.18 -4.81
N PHE A 93 3.05 0.88 -3.85
CA PHE A 93 2.08 1.93 -4.16
C PHE A 93 2.72 3.10 -4.93
N ALA A 94 3.95 3.48 -4.59
CA ALA A 94 4.67 4.54 -5.30
C ALA A 94 4.93 4.18 -6.77
N ALA A 95 5.38 2.95 -7.03
CA ALA A 95 5.59 2.44 -8.38
C ALA A 95 4.29 2.45 -9.19
N ILE A 96 3.21 1.91 -8.62
CA ILE A 96 1.87 1.89 -9.24
C ILE A 96 1.39 3.31 -9.55
N SER A 97 1.42 4.22 -8.57
CA SER A 97 1.00 5.61 -8.76
C SER A 97 1.83 6.31 -9.83
N THR A 98 3.14 6.06 -9.91
CA THR A 98 4.02 6.63 -10.93
C THR A 98 3.65 6.13 -12.32
N LEU A 99 3.45 4.83 -12.49
CA LEU A 99 3.05 4.24 -13.77
C LEU A 99 1.68 4.76 -14.23
N LEU A 100 0.71 4.85 -13.33
CA LEU A 100 -0.61 5.41 -13.63
C LEU A 100 -0.55 6.90 -13.94
N ALA A 101 0.33 7.67 -13.29
CA ALA A 101 0.54 9.08 -13.61
C ALA A 101 1.17 9.27 -15.00
N ILE A 102 2.08 8.40 -15.42
CA ILE A 102 2.64 8.40 -16.78
C ILE A 102 1.53 8.11 -17.80
N LEU A 103 0.65 7.15 -17.51
CA LEU A 103 -0.49 6.81 -18.36
C LEU A 103 -1.50 7.97 -18.45
N ALA A 104 -1.76 8.67 -17.35
CA ALA A 104 -2.64 9.84 -17.32
C ALA A 104 -2.12 11.01 -18.17
N LYS A 105 -0.80 11.15 -18.32
CA LYS A 105 -0.17 12.17 -19.20
C LYS A 105 -0.25 11.84 -20.68
N ASN A 106 -0.32 10.55 -21.04
CA ASN A 106 -0.40 10.09 -22.43
C ASN A 106 -1.67 9.25 -22.64
N PRO A 107 -2.87 9.86 -22.53
CA PRO A 107 -4.11 9.15 -22.82
C PRO A 107 -4.11 8.75 -24.31
N LYS A 108 -4.21 7.45 -24.58
CA LYS A 108 -4.50 6.91 -25.92
C LYS A 108 -5.99 7.06 -26.22
#